data_AF-A0A6C0D5L0-F1
#
_entry.id   AF-A0A6C0D5L0-F1
#
_cell.length_a   1.000
_cell.length_b   1.000
_cell.length_c   1.000
_cell.angle_alpha   90.00
_cell.angle_beta   90.00
_cell.angle_gamma   90.00
#
_symmetry.space_group_name_H-M   'P 1'
#
loop_
_entity.id
_entity.type
_entity.pdbx_description
1 polymer ?
#
loop_
_entity_poly.entity_id
_entity_poly.type
_entity_poly.pdbx_seq_one_letter_code
_entity_poly.pdbx_strand_id
1 'polypeptide(L)'
;MNPFIDKLLGNVPSTPKPTAIVPHKNTFVIGKIYADWCGHCTALAPKWNKLTKLLRKKIPKRQLIISSIESENVDNGLSTLNQTYLSNSDEKVAVQGGYPTIFKVVNNTIYYYEGPRELAPMLKWALTGVPRYQQSKKNGRARKNKTRKNRH
;
A
#
# COMPACT_ATOMS: atom_id res chain seq x y z
N MET A 1 -0.97 -60.69 0.06
CA MET A 1 -0.93 -59.63 1.07
C MET A 1 0.53 -59.32 1.35
N ASN A 2 0.99 -58.09 1.13
CA ASN A 2 2.39 -57.71 1.35
C ASN A 2 2.46 -56.80 2.58
N PRO A 3 2.85 -57.30 3.77
CA PRO A 3 2.64 -56.61 5.04
C PRO A 3 3.70 -55.54 5.36
N PHE A 4 4.36 -54.95 4.35
CA PHE A 4 5.53 -54.08 4.56
C PHE A 4 5.43 -52.66 3.97
N ILE A 5 4.32 -52.28 3.33
CA ILE A 5 4.14 -50.93 2.74
C ILE A 5 2.94 -50.21 3.36
N ASP A 6 2.76 -50.32 4.67
CA ASP A 6 1.73 -49.55 5.40
C ASP A 6 2.31 -48.86 6.66
N LYS A 7 3.61 -48.55 6.62
CA LYS A 7 4.35 -47.90 7.71
C LYS A 7 5.16 -46.69 7.26
N LEU A 8 4.63 -45.92 6.30
CA LEU A 8 5.20 -44.63 5.87
C LEU A 8 4.14 -43.51 5.73
N LEU A 9 3.00 -43.64 6.42
CA LEU A 9 2.01 -42.56 6.55
C LEU A 9 1.81 -42.19 8.03
N GLY A 10 2.92 -42.05 8.76
CA GLY A 10 2.92 -41.63 10.16
C GLY A 10 3.35 -40.17 10.31
N ASN A 11 2.37 -39.27 10.33
CA ASN A 11 2.44 -37.91 10.89
C ASN A 11 3.57 -37.01 10.36
N VAL A 12 3.34 -36.44 9.18
CA VAL A 12 3.97 -35.16 8.82
C VAL A 12 3.36 -34.09 9.74
N PRO A 13 4.14 -33.38 10.57
CA PRO A 13 3.62 -32.24 11.32
C PRO A 13 3.09 -31.23 10.29
N SER A 14 1.79 -30.94 10.34
CA SER A 14 1.16 -29.93 9.51
C SER A 14 2.02 -28.67 9.57
N THR A 15 2.59 -28.29 8.43
CA THR A 15 3.31 -27.04 8.25
C THR A 15 2.56 -25.93 8.98
N PRO A 16 3.22 -25.06 9.77
CA PRO A 16 2.53 -23.90 10.31
C PRO A 16 1.97 -23.13 9.12
N LYS A 17 0.64 -23.10 9.00
CA LYS A 17 -0.09 -22.29 8.02
C LYS A 17 0.57 -20.91 8.01
N PRO A 18 0.99 -20.37 6.86
CA PRO A 18 1.56 -19.03 6.80
C PRO A 18 0.56 -18.13 7.54
N THR A 19 1.05 -17.48 8.59
CA THR A 19 0.24 -16.71 9.53
C THR A 19 -0.60 -15.77 8.69
N ALA A 20 -1.88 -16.11 8.51
CA ALA A 20 -2.76 -15.35 7.64
C ALA A 20 -2.84 -13.96 8.27
N ILE A 21 -2.18 -12.99 7.66
CA ILE A 21 -2.29 -11.59 8.06
C ILE A 21 -3.75 -11.25 7.76
N VAL A 22 -4.62 -11.38 8.75
CA VAL A 22 -6.02 -10.99 8.60
C VAL A 22 -6.02 -9.47 8.55
N PRO A 23 -6.34 -8.85 7.39
CA PRO A 23 -6.31 -7.41 7.29
C PRO A 23 -7.27 -6.81 8.31
N HIS A 24 -6.78 -5.87 9.12
CA HIS A 24 -7.64 -5.15 10.04
C HIS A 24 -8.68 -4.33 9.27
N LYS A 25 -9.84 -4.10 9.89
CA LYS A 25 -10.82 -3.13 9.39
C LYS A 25 -10.10 -1.78 9.18
N ASN A 26 -10.22 -1.23 7.96
CA ASN A 26 -9.53 -0.01 7.49
C ASN A 26 -8.00 -0.17 7.32
N THR A 27 -7.55 -1.28 6.73
CA THR A 27 -6.16 -1.42 6.26
C THR A 27 -5.93 -0.56 5.02
N PHE A 28 -4.83 0.20 5.03
CA PHE A 28 -4.35 1.02 3.93
C PHE A 28 -3.11 0.36 3.33
N VAL A 29 -3.24 -0.15 2.11
CA VAL A 29 -2.09 -0.64 1.35
C VAL A 29 -1.62 0.48 0.44
N ILE A 30 -0.33 0.77 0.43
CA ILE A 30 0.29 1.61 -0.59
C ILE A 30 1.48 0.87 -1.16
N GLY A 31 1.60 0.85 -2.48
CA GLY A 31 2.68 0.12 -3.09
C GLY A 31 3.15 0.67 -4.42
N LYS A 32 4.27 0.11 -4.85
CA LYS A 32 4.83 0.32 -6.19
C LYS A 32 5.13 -1.02 -6.83
N ILE A 33 4.91 -1.10 -8.13
CA ILE A 33 5.49 -2.12 -9.01
C ILE A 33 6.65 -1.46 -9.74
N TYR A 34 7.84 -2.04 -9.67
CA TYR A 34 9.07 -1.45 -10.19
C TYR A 34 9.97 -2.50 -10.83
N ALA A 35 11.00 -2.04 -11.54
CA ALA A 35 12.06 -2.88 -12.09
C ALA A 35 13.42 -2.21 -11.83
N ASP A 36 14.44 -2.97 -11.47
CA ASP A 36 15.77 -2.44 -11.14
C ASP A 36 16.53 -1.89 -12.35
N TRP A 37 16.21 -2.34 -13.56
CA TRP A 37 16.73 -1.80 -14.82
C TRP A 37 16.06 -0.48 -15.25
N CYS A 38 14.97 -0.07 -14.59
CA CYS A 38 14.20 1.10 -15.00
C CYS A 38 14.77 2.39 -14.37
N GLY A 39 15.35 3.27 -15.21
CA GLY A 39 15.88 4.56 -14.75
C GLY A 39 14.86 5.44 -14.01
N HIS A 40 13.58 5.41 -14.40
CA HIS A 40 12.51 6.12 -13.69
C HIS A 40 12.25 5.55 -12.28
N CYS A 41 12.43 4.24 -12.10
CA CYS A 41 12.32 3.58 -10.79
C CYS A 41 13.48 3.98 -9.87
N THR A 42 14.71 4.01 -10.40
CA THR A 42 15.91 4.44 -9.69
C THR A 42 15.78 5.88 -9.22
N ALA A 43 15.34 6.79 -10.10
CA ALA A 43 15.09 8.20 -9.75
C ALA A 43 13.98 8.37 -8.69
N LEU A 44 12.98 7.48 -8.65
CA LEU A 44 11.90 7.51 -7.67
C LEU A 44 12.33 6.99 -6.29
N ALA A 45 13.27 6.06 -6.20
CA ALA A 45 13.67 5.37 -4.98
C ALA A 45 13.90 6.28 -3.74
N PRO A 46 14.71 7.36 -3.81
CA PRO A 46 14.92 8.24 -2.65
C PRO A 46 13.64 8.94 -2.19
N LYS A 47 12.75 9.30 -3.11
CA LYS A 47 11.47 9.95 -2.82
C LYS A 47 10.48 8.95 -2.23
N TRP A 48 10.45 7.73 -2.74
CA TRP A 48 9.66 6.62 -2.19
C TRP A 48 10.07 6.30 -0.74
N ASN A 49 11.37 6.25 -0.45
CA ASN A 49 11.88 6.00 0.90
C ASN A 49 11.47 7.12 1.89
N LYS A 50 11.47 8.39 1.45
CA LYS A 50 10.97 9.50 2.26
C LYS A 50 9.45 9.40 2.46
N LEU A 51 8.70 9.06 1.42
CA LEU A 51 7.24 8.89 1.46
C LEU A 51 6.86 7.84 2.51
N THR A 52 7.44 6.63 2.44
CA THR A 52 7.10 5.52 3.36
C THR A 52 7.42 5.86 4.81
N LYS A 53 8.54 6.55 5.08
CA LYS A 53 8.86 7.07 6.42
C LYS A 53 7.81 8.05 6.93
N LEU A 54 7.32 8.96 6.09
CA LEU A 54 6.27 9.92 6.49
C LEU A 54 4.92 9.25 6.72
N LEU A 55 4.57 8.24 5.92
CA LEU A 55 3.34 7.48 6.10
C LEU A 55 3.36 6.69 7.41
N ARG A 56 4.48 6.04 7.75
CA ARG A 56 4.66 5.35 9.05
C ARG A 56 4.51 6.27 10.27
N LYS A 57 4.80 7.57 10.13
CA LYS A 57 4.57 8.57 11.18
C LYS A 57 3.12 9.04 11.28
N LYS A 58 2.35 8.95 10.19
CA LYS A 58 1.00 9.51 10.09
C LYS A 58 -0.12 8.47 10.24
N ILE A 59 0.17 7.21 9.91
CA ILE A 59 -0.79 6.10 9.91
C ILE A 59 -0.33 5.07 10.94
N PRO A 60 -1.22 4.56 11.83
CA PRO A 60 -0.86 3.50 12.77
C PRO A 60 -0.28 2.28 12.06
N LYS A 61 0.77 1.67 12.62
CA LYS A 61 1.46 0.50 12.04
C LYS A 61 0.49 -0.63 11.67
N ARG A 62 -0.49 -0.91 12.53
CA ARG A 62 -1.54 -1.92 12.31
C ARG A 62 -2.51 -1.63 11.15
N GLN A 63 -2.48 -0.42 10.59
CA GLN A 63 -3.35 0.02 9.50
C GLN A 63 -2.57 0.33 8.21
N LEU A 64 -1.24 0.26 8.21
CA LEU A 64 -0.41 0.63 7.06
C LEU A 64 0.40 -0.55 6.56
N ILE A 65 0.16 -0.91 5.31
CA ILE A 65 0.98 -1.87 4.57
C ILE A 65 1.71 -1.12 3.47
N ILE A 66 3.03 -1.24 3.45
CA ILE A 66 3.88 -0.76 2.35
C ILE A 66 4.27 -1.97 1.51
N SER A 67 3.89 -1.99 0.24
CA SER A 67 4.25 -3.06 -0.70
C SER A 67 5.21 -2.57 -1.77
N SER A 68 6.23 -3.35 -2.07
CA SER A 68 7.13 -3.14 -3.21
C SER A 68 7.18 -4.44 -3.98
N ILE A 69 6.71 -4.43 -5.22
CA ILE A 69 6.66 -5.61 -6.08
C ILE A 69 7.62 -5.38 -7.23
N GLU A 70 8.55 -6.30 -7.41
CA GLU A 70 9.52 -6.24 -8.50
C GLU A 70 8.98 -6.94 -9.75
N SER A 71 9.34 -6.45 -10.93
CA SER A 71 8.88 -6.96 -12.23
C SER A 71 9.18 -8.44 -12.41
N GLU A 72 10.33 -8.91 -11.92
CA GLU A 72 10.75 -10.32 -12.05
C GLU A 72 9.86 -11.29 -11.28
N ASN A 73 9.17 -10.81 -10.25
CA ASN A 73 8.28 -11.62 -9.41
C ASN A 73 6.86 -11.02 -9.35
N VAL A 74 6.46 -10.32 -10.42
CA VAL A 74 5.23 -9.52 -10.43
C VAL A 74 3.99 -10.39 -10.27
N ASP A 75 3.95 -11.57 -10.89
CA ASP A 75 2.79 -12.47 -10.83
C ASP A 75 2.53 -12.97 -9.41
N ASN A 76 3.58 -13.47 -8.74
CA ASN A 76 3.46 -13.96 -7.36
C ASN A 76 3.20 -12.81 -6.38
N GLY A 77 3.86 -11.66 -6.59
CA GLY A 77 3.67 -10.47 -5.76
C GLY A 77 2.26 -9.93 -5.84
N LEU A 78 1.71 -9.80 -7.05
CA LEU A 78 0.33 -9.36 -7.28
C LEU A 78 -0.67 -10.41 -6.80
N SER A 79 -0.44 -11.70 -7.05
CA SER A 79 -1.30 -12.78 -6.56
C SER A 79 -1.42 -12.73 -5.03
N THR A 80 -0.29 -12.65 -4.33
CA THR A 80 -0.25 -12.55 -2.86
C THR A 80 -0.98 -11.30 -2.36
N LEU A 81 -0.70 -10.14 -2.96
CA LEU A 81 -1.32 -8.87 -2.57
C LEU A 81 -2.84 -8.91 -2.78
N ASN A 82 -3.27 -9.39 -3.93
CA ASN A 82 -4.67 -9.47 -4.31
C ASN A 82 -5.45 -10.46 -3.44
N GLN A 83 -4.89 -11.64 -3.16
CA GLN A 83 -5.51 -12.61 -2.26
C GLN A 83 -5.60 -12.09 -0.82
N THR A 84 -4.60 -11.33 -0.36
CA THR A 84 -4.56 -10.85 1.02
C THR A 84 -5.46 -9.64 1.26
N TYR A 85 -5.47 -8.67 0.33
CA TYR A 85 -6.09 -7.36 0.56
C TYR A 85 -7.29 -7.07 -0.37
N LEU A 86 -7.55 -7.92 -1.35
CA LEU A 86 -8.62 -7.77 -2.36
C LEU A 86 -9.34 -9.11 -2.62
N SER A 87 -9.41 -9.99 -1.62
CA SER A 87 -10.07 -11.31 -1.76
C SER A 87 -11.53 -11.21 -2.17
N ASN A 88 -12.24 -10.18 -1.67
CA ASN A 88 -13.66 -9.93 -1.94
C ASN A 88 -13.87 -8.87 -3.03
N SER A 89 -12.86 -8.61 -3.87
CA SER A 89 -12.93 -7.63 -4.97
C SER A 89 -12.72 -8.34 -6.30
N ASP A 90 -13.58 -8.06 -7.28
CA ASP A 90 -13.39 -8.52 -8.65
C ASP A 90 -12.21 -7.81 -9.32
N GLU A 91 -11.96 -6.55 -8.94
CA GLU A 91 -10.82 -5.78 -9.40
C GLU A 91 -9.51 -6.24 -8.73
N LYS A 92 -8.44 -6.29 -9.51
CA LYS A 92 -7.10 -6.72 -9.10
C LYS A 92 -6.06 -5.66 -9.43
N VAL A 93 -5.03 -5.53 -8.60
CA VAL A 93 -3.90 -4.64 -8.92
C VAL A 93 -3.16 -5.22 -10.12
N ALA A 94 -2.81 -4.37 -11.07
CA ALA A 94 -2.06 -4.70 -12.27
C ALA A 94 -1.06 -3.59 -12.62
N VAL A 95 -0.08 -3.90 -13.46
CA VAL A 95 0.85 -2.91 -14.02
C VAL A 95 0.07 -1.97 -14.96
N GLN A 96 0.27 -0.67 -14.81
CA GLN A 96 -0.41 0.37 -15.62
C GLN A 96 0.61 1.06 -16.53
N GLY A 97 0.62 0.70 -17.81
CA GLY A 97 1.45 1.34 -18.84
C GLY A 97 2.98 1.19 -18.69
N GLY A 98 3.47 0.59 -17.60
CA GLY A 98 4.88 0.31 -17.34
C GLY A 98 5.32 0.59 -15.91
N TYR A 99 6.62 0.80 -15.74
CA TYR A 99 7.25 1.01 -14.44
C TYR A 99 7.73 2.45 -14.25
N PRO A 100 7.61 3.03 -13.05
CA PRO A 100 6.95 2.47 -11.87
C PRO A 100 5.43 2.63 -11.92
N THR A 101 4.68 1.58 -11.61
CA THR A 101 3.24 1.70 -11.33
C THR A 101 3.06 1.95 -9.82
N ILE A 102 2.47 3.07 -9.41
CA ILE A 102 2.19 3.36 -8.00
C ILE A 102 0.69 3.21 -7.75
N PHE A 103 0.32 2.52 -6.68
CA PHE A 103 -1.07 2.24 -6.35
C PHE A 103 -1.31 2.30 -4.85
N LYS A 104 -2.58 2.40 -4.46
CA LYS A 104 -3.04 2.15 -3.10
C LYS A 104 -4.35 1.39 -3.10
N VAL A 105 -4.58 0.62 -2.04
CA VAL A 105 -5.85 -0.06 -1.78
C VAL A 105 -6.44 0.53 -0.51
N VAL A 106 -7.68 1.02 -0.62
CA VAL A 106 -8.44 1.58 0.49
C VAL A 106 -9.87 1.05 0.39
N ASN A 107 -10.35 0.35 1.43
CA ASN A 107 -11.70 -0.22 1.48
C ASN A 107 -12.03 -1.08 0.24
N ASN A 108 -11.14 -2.00 -0.13
CA ASN A 108 -11.23 -2.84 -1.33
C ASN A 108 -11.22 -2.11 -2.67
N THR A 109 -11.08 -0.78 -2.70
CA THR A 109 -10.96 -0.01 -3.94
C THR A 109 -9.49 0.27 -4.25
N ILE A 110 -9.12 0.09 -5.51
CA ILE A 110 -7.78 0.34 -6.03
C ILE A 110 -7.72 1.77 -6.58
N TYR A 111 -6.63 2.46 -6.29
CA TYR A 111 -6.36 3.78 -6.87
C TYR A 111 -4.94 3.79 -7.40
N TYR A 112 -4.77 4.15 -8.66
CA TYR A 112 -3.46 4.38 -9.26
C TYR A 112 -3.05 5.84 -9.13
N TYR A 113 -1.75 6.08 -8.98
CA TYR A 113 -1.19 7.41 -8.92
C TYR A 113 -0.60 7.80 -10.28
N GLU A 114 -1.20 8.81 -10.89
CA GLU A 114 -0.80 9.33 -12.21
C GLU A 114 -0.11 10.71 -12.13
N GLY A 115 0.12 11.21 -10.91
CA GLY A 115 0.71 12.53 -10.71
C GLY A 115 2.25 12.56 -10.86
N PRO A 116 2.86 13.74 -10.61
CA PRO A 116 4.30 13.92 -10.65
C PRO A 116 5.04 12.99 -9.68
N ARG A 117 6.23 12.49 -10.05
CA ARG A 117 7.06 11.62 -9.21
C ARG A 117 7.82 12.36 -8.10
N GLU A 118 7.13 13.31 -7.45
CA GLU A 118 7.63 14.15 -6.38
C GLU A 118 7.01 13.84 -5.02
N LEU A 119 7.77 14.06 -3.94
CA LEU A 119 7.38 13.65 -2.59
C LEU A 119 6.06 14.28 -2.13
N ALA A 120 5.90 15.59 -2.32
CA ALA A 120 4.72 16.33 -1.83
C ALA A 120 3.40 15.89 -2.47
N PRO A 121 3.25 15.83 -3.82
CA PRO A 121 2.00 15.37 -4.43
C PRO A 121 1.73 13.89 -4.14
N MET A 122 2.75 13.02 -4.15
CA MET A 122 2.60 11.61 -3.76
C MET A 122 2.11 11.46 -2.32
N LEU A 123 2.69 12.20 -1.37
CA LEU A 123 2.28 12.15 0.04
C LEU A 123 0.84 12.65 0.23
N LYS A 124 0.48 13.73 -0.45
CA LYS A 124 -0.88 14.28 -0.42
C LYS A 124 -1.88 13.25 -0.91
N TRP A 125 -1.61 12.60 -2.03
CA TRP A 125 -2.45 11.55 -2.62
C TRP A 125 -2.50 10.30 -1.73
N ALA A 126 -1.37 9.86 -1.20
CA ALA A 126 -1.28 8.68 -0.33
C ALA A 126 -2.12 8.82 0.94
N LEU A 127 -2.22 10.05 1.48
CA LEU A 127 -3.00 10.34 2.67
C LEU A 127 -4.50 10.54 2.40
N THR A 128 -4.95 10.62 1.13
CA THR A 128 -6.39 10.69 0.87
C THR A 128 -7.06 9.35 1.23
N GLY A 129 -8.20 9.43 1.91
CA GLY A 129 -8.90 8.26 2.47
C GLY A 129 -8.50 7.91 3.90
N VAL A 130 -7.39 8.44 4.44
CA VAL A 130 -7.01 8.24 5.85
C VAL A 130 -7.90 9.14 6.73
N PRO A 131 -8.74 8.59 7.64
CA PRO A 131 -9.71 9.38 8.40
C PRO A 131 -9.08 10.53 9.21
N ARG A 132 -7.89 10.28 9.78
CA ARG A 132 -7.16 11.25 10.60
C ARG A 132 -6.55 12.42 9.80
N TYR A 133 -6.27 12.23 8.51
CA TYR A 133 -5.68 13.30 7.68
C TYR A 133 -6.69 14.43 7.39
N GLN A 134 -7.98 14.09 7.26
CA GLN A 134 -9.04 15.03 6.88
C GLN A 134 -9.32 16.11 7.96
N GLN A 135 -9.13 15.78 9.24
CA GLN A 135 -9.39 16.70 10.36
C GLN A 135 -8.44 17.91 10.38
N SER A 136 -7.17 17.73 9.96
CA SER A 136 -6.17 18.82 9.94
C SER A 136 -6.51 19.96 8.95
N LYS A 137 -7.21 19.65 7.85
CA LYS A 137 -7.60 20.66 6.84
C LYS A 137 -8.84 21.46 7.22
N LYS A 138 -9.77 20.87 7.98
CA LYS A 138 -10.97 21.58 8.45
C LYS A 138 -10.62 22.63 9.51
N ASN A 139 -9.68 22.32 10.41
CA ASN A 139 -9.30 23.24 11.49
C ASN A 139 -8.36 24.37 11.05
N GLY A 140 -7.63 24.21 9.94
CA GLY A 140 -6.69 25.23 9.42
C GLY A 140 -7.32 26.34 8.57
N ARG A 141 -8.58 26.20 8.13
CA ARG A 141 -9.27 27.21 7.30
C ARG A 141 -10.00 28.31 8.10
N ALA A 142 -10.07 28.20 9.43
CA ALA A 142 -10.79 29.15 10.28
C ALA A 142 -10.00 30.42 10.71
N ARG A 143 -8.74 30.58 10.29
CA ARG A 143 -7.91 31.76 10.60
C ARG A 143 -7.51 32.52 9.33
N LYS A 144 -8.43 33.29 8.77
CA LYS A 144 -8.16 34.46 7.91
C LYS A 144 -9.48 35.17 7.62
N ASN A 145 -9.82 36.14 8.47
CA ASN A 145 -10.51 37.39 8.14
C ASN A 145 -11.10 38.04 9.40
N LYS A 146 -10.32 38.91 10.06
CA LYS A 146 -10.87 40.08 10.75
C LYS A 146 -9.76 41.11 11.04
N THR A 147 -9.24 41.76 10.00
CA THR A 147 -8.64 43.09 10.16
C THR A 147 -9.63 44.09 9.57
N ARG A 148 -10.65 44.41 10.36
CA ARG A 148 -11.64 45.44 10.03
C ARG A 148 -11.04 46.79 10.44
N LYS A 149 -10.82 47.65 9.44
CA LYS A 149 -10.89 49.12 9.45
C LYS A 149 -10.96 49.78 10.84
N ASN A 150 -9.94 50.57 11.18
CA ASN A 150 -10.13 51.75 12.04
C ASN A 150 -8.97 52.74 11.92
N ARG A 151 -9.33 54.03 12.01
CA ARG A 151 -8.55 55.29 12.00
C ARG A 151 -8.29 55.93 10.64
N HIS A 152 -8.54 57.22 10.43
CA HIS A 152 -9.35 58.26 11.10
C HIS A 152 -9.77 59.24 10.00
#